data_AF-A0A957R358-F1
#
_entry.id   AF-A0A957R358-F1
#
_cell.length_a   1.000
_cell.length_b   1.000
_cell.length_c   1.000
_cell.angle_alpha   90.00
_cell.angle_beta   90.00
_cell.angle_gamma   90.00
#
_symmetry.space_group_name_H-M   'P 1'
#
loop_
_entity.id
_entity.type
_entity.pdbx_description
1 polymer ?
#
loop_
_entity_poly.entity_id
_entity_poly.type
_entity_poly.pdbx_seq_one_letter_code
_entity_poly.pdbx_strand_id
1 'polypeptide(L)'
;SVPGAHGAAMTPNGKVFYTTNLPGGGSDGLFAIDTHTNTVLGSADTPYAVPHNLVVTQNNKLFVTHSGVTSDKVTIYQVTTHDPIPAFLGEVTVGFNPFGLAYVP
;
A
#
# COMPACT_ATOMS: atom_id res chain seq x y z
N SER A 1 -11.36 -11.08 5.66
CA SER A 1 -11.72 -9.67 5.45
C SER A 1 -10.51 -8.82 5.79
N VAL A 2 -10.40 -7.61 5.22
CA VAL A 2 -9.38 -6.63 5.60
C VAL A 2 -10.01 -5.60 6.53
N PRO A 3 -9.54 -5.43 7.77
CA PRO A 3 -10.05 -4.38 8.64
C PRO A 3 -9.65 -3.01 8.08
N GLY A 4 -10.55 -2.04 8.14
CA GLY A 4 -10.21 -0.64 7.85
C GLY A 4 -9.69 -0.37 6.43
N ALA A 5 -10.08 -1.19 5.46
CA ALA A 5 -9.72 -1.02 4.04
C ALA A 5 -10.04 0.41 3.57
N HIS A 6 -9.05 1.10 3.01
CA HIS A 6 -9.23 2.49 2.55
C HIS A 6 -8.64 2.73 1.15
N GLY A 7 -7.32 2.72 1.02
CA GLY A 7 -6.63 2.87 -0.25
C GLY A 7 -6.82 1.63 -1.12
N ALA A 8 -6.74 1.80 -2.44
CA ALA A 8 -6.97 0.71 -3.37
C ALA A 8 -6.10 0.87 -4.63
N ALA A 9 -5.36 -0.17 -5.00
CA ALA A 9 -4.76 -0.29 -6.34
C ALA A 9 -4.59 -1.76 -6.73
N MET A 10 -4.24 -1.99 -7.99
CA MET A 10 -3.97 -3.33 -8.51
C MET A 10 -2.64 -3.35 -9.26
N THR A 11 -2.04 -4.53 -9.35
CA THR A 11 -0.95 -4.75 -10.30
C THR A 11 -1.42 -4.48 -11.73
N PRO A 12 -0.53 -4.06 -12.64
CA PRO A 12 -0.89 -3.80 -14.05
C PRO A 12 -1.55 -4.99 -14.77
N ASN A 13 -1.22 -6.22 -14.36
CA ASN A 13 -1.83 -7.44 -14.89
C ASN A 13 -3.15 -7.83 -14.19
N GLY A 14 -3.62 -7.05 -13.21
CA GLY A 14 -4.87 -7.22 -12.51
C GLY A 14 -4.95 -8.43 -11.57
N LYS A 15 -3.86 -9.18 -11.37
CA LYS A 15 -3.88 -10.44 -10.59
C LYS A 15 -3.84 -10.23 -9.08
N VAL A 16 -3.28 -9.12 -8.61
CA VAL A 16 -3.19 -8.82 -7.18
C VAL A 16 -3.74 -7.43 -6.93
N PHE A 17 -4.67 -7.34 -5.98
CA PHE A 17 -5.21 -6.10 -5.44
C PHE A 17 -4.55 -5.79 -4.11
N TYR A 18 -4.27 -4.51 -3.88
CA TYR A 18 -3.67 -4.00 -2.67
C TYR A 18 -4.60 -3.00 -2.01
N THR A 19 -4.70 -3.08 -0.69
CA THR A 19 -5.41 -2.08 0.12
C THR A 19 -4.65 -1.75 1.38
N THR A 20 -4.87 -0.54 1.90
CA THR A 20 -4.35 -0.10 3.19
C THR A 20 -5.34 -0.44 4.30
N ASN A 21 -4.82 -0.72 5.50
CA ASN A 21 -5.57 -0.72 6.75
C ASN A 21 -5.33 0.61 7.47
N LEU A 22 -6.17 1.60 7.16
CA LEU A 22 -6.01 2.97 7.65
C LEU A 22 -6.01 3.09 9.20
N PRO A 23 -6.94 2.47 9.94
CA PRO A 23 -6.98 2.60 11.40
C PRO A 23 -5.97 1.68 12.14
N GLY A 24 -5.28 0.78 11.44
CA GLY A 24 -4.42 -0.26 12.03
C GLY A 24 -3.12 0.21 12.70
N GLY A 25 -2.86 1.52 12.76
CA GLY A 25 -1.65 2.07 13.39
C GLY A 25 -0.34 1.69 12.69
N GLY A 26 -0.42 1.03 11.54
CA GLY A 26 0.71 0.53 10.75
C GLY A 26 0.95 -0.97 10.90
N SER A 27 0.42 -1.64 11.93
CA SER A 27 0.42 -3.10 11.98
C SER A 27 -0.61 -3.65 10.99
N ASP A 28 -0.23 -4.66 10.21
CA ASP A 28 -1.00 -5.13 9.07
C ASP A 28 -1.47 -3.96 8.19
N GLY A 29 -0.59 -2.98 7.98
CA GLY A 29 -0.92 -1.71 7.31
C GLY A 29 -1.28 -1.88 5.83
N LEU A 30 -0.81 -2.96 5.20
CA LEU A 30 -1.08 -3.30 3.80
C LEU A 30 -1.57 -4.74 3.69
N PHE A 31 -2.47 -4.98 2.74
CA PHE A 31 -2.97 -6.32 2.42
C PHE A 31 -2.86 -6.60 0.93
N ALA A 32 -2.43 -7.81 0.59
CA ALA A 32 -2.47 -8.36 -0.75
C ALA A 32 -3.68 -9.30 -0.89
N ILE A 33 -4.43 -9.16 -1.98
CA ILE A 33 -5.64 -9.92 -2.26
C ILE A 33 -5.53 -10.49 -3.67
N ASP A 34 -5.76 -11.80 -3.79
CA ASP A 34 -5.92 -12.45 -5.09
C ASP A 34 -7.26 -12.07 -5.70
N THR A 35 -7.25 -11.51 -6.91
CA THR A 35 -8.46 -11.03 -7.58
C THR A 35 -9.27 -12.13 -8.26
N HIS A 36 -8.67 -13.30 -8.50
CA HIS A 36 -9.36 -14.43 -9.09
C HIS A 36 -10.15 -15.20 -8.04
N THR A 37 -9.54 -15.47 -6.89
CA THR A 37 -10.16 -16.24 -5.80
C THR A 37 -10.84 -15.36 -4.75
N ASN A 38 -10.61 -14.04 -4.78
CA ASN A 38 -11.06 -13.08 -3.76
C ASN A 38 -10.58 -13.43 -2.34
N THR A 39 -9.36 -13.98 -2.23
CA THR A 39 -8.77 -14.38 -0.95
C THR A 39 -7.62 -13.46 -0.56
N VAL A 40 -7.50 -13.18 0.74
CA VAL A 40 -6.33 -12.48 1.29
C VAL A 40 -5.11 -13.39 1.19
N LEU A 41 -4.06 -12.90 0.54
CA LEU A 41 -2.79 -13.60 0.36
C LEU A 41 -1.84 -13.38 1.54
N GLY A 42 -1.93 -12.21 2.18
CA GLY A 42 -1.13 -11.85 3.33
C GLY A 42 -1.16 -10.35 3.59
N SER A 43 -0.43 -9.94 4.63
CA SER A 43 -0.29 -8.56 5.07
C SER A 43 1.18 -8.18 5.24
N ALA A 44 1.42 -6.87 5.30
CA ALA A 44 2.70 -6.29 5.66
C ALA A 44 2.49 -5.08 6.56
N ASP A 45 3.41 -4.89 7.51
CA ASP A 45 3.43 -3.71 8.36
C ASP A 45 3.92 -2.48 7.58
N THR A 46 3.50 -1.31 8.04
CA THR A 46 4.03 -0.03 7.60
C THR A 46 4.80 0.66 8.73
N PRO A 47 5.96 1.30 8.44
CA PRO A 47 6.75 1.99 9.46
C PRO A 47 6.00 3.14 10.15
N TYR A 48 4.99 3.69 9.49
CA TYR A 48 4.19 4.81 9.98
C TYR A 48 2.72 4.43 10.05
N ALA A 49 2.02 5.06 10.98
CA ALA A 49 0.58 4.89 11.13
C ALA A 49 -0.19 5.52 9.96
N VAL A 50 -1.49 5.22 9.90
CA VAL A 50 -2.45 5.78 8.94
C VAL A 50 -1.99 5.66 7.47
N PRO A 51 -1.60 4.45 7.01
CA PRO A 51 -1.39 4.21 5.59
C PRO A 51 -2.70 4.51 4.85
N HIS A 52 -2.67 5.46 3.93
CA HIS A 52 -3.86 6.10 3.39
C HIS A 52 -4.17 5.60 1.99
N ASN A 53 -3.57 6.21 0.96
CA ASN A 53 -3.71 5.76 -0.41
C ASN A 53 -2.46 5.05 -0.87
N LEU A 54 -2.60 4.26 -1.93
CA LEU A 54 -1.50 3.55 -2.53
C LEU A 54 -1.63 3.51 -4.05
N VAL A 55 -0.50 3.36 -4.74
CA VAL A 55 -0.46 3.12 -6.18
C VAL A 55 0.62 2.11 -6.52
N VAL A 56 0.34 1.24 -7.50
CA VAL A 56 1.31 0.27 -8.03
C VAL A 56 1.78 0.72 -9.41
N THR A 57 3.09 0.68 -9.63
CA THR A 57 3.74 1.08 -10.90
C THR A 57 3.95 -0.11 -11.85
N GLN A 58 4.36 0.17 -13.09
CA GLN A 58 4.72 -0.88 -14.06
C GLN A 58 5.99 -1.66 -13.66
N ASN A 59 6.89 -1.03 -12.92
CA ASN A 59 8.10 -1.67 -12.40
C ASN A 59 7.93 -2.25 -11.00
N ASN A 60 6.71 -2.68 -10.65
CA ASN A 60 6.45 -3.50 -9.48
C ASN A 60 6.75 -2.78 -8.14
N LYS A 61 6.65 -1.45 -8.12
CA LYS A 61 6.73 -0.66 -6.88
C LYS A 61 5.34 -0.29 -6.42
N LEU A 62 5.12 -0.34 -5.11
CA LEU A 62 3.92 0.14 -4.46
C LEU A 62 4.31 1.34 -3.58
N PHE A 63 3.70 2.49 -3.85
CA PHE A 63 3.89 3.72 -3.08
C PHE A 63 2.69 3.90 -2.16
N VAL A 64 2.91 4.29 -0.91
CA VAL A 64 1.87 4.49 0.11
C VAL A 64 2.03 5.86 0.73
N THR A 65 0.95 6.65 0.81
CA THR A 65 0.92 7.85 1.64
C THR A 65 0.60 7.52 3.07
N HIS A 66 1.22 8.24 4.00
CA HIS A 66 0.81 8.27 5.39
C HIS A 66 0.18 9.62 5.69
N SER A 67 -1.11 9.65 6.01
CA SER A 67 -1.81 10.89 6.34
C SER A 67 -1.83 11.14 7.84
N GLY A 68 -2.13 12.35 8.28
CA GLY A 68 -2.25 12.69 9.68
C GLY A 68 -1.51 13.99 10.06
N VAL A 69 -1.77 14.44 11.28
CA VAL A 69 -1.32 15.73 11.82
C VAL A 69 0.19 15.86 12.01
N THR A 70 0.95 14.79 11.84
CA THR A 70 2.42 14.80 11.88
C THR A 70 3.03 14.00 10.73
N SER A 71 2.23 13.53 9.79
CA SER A 71 2.69 12.59 8.77
C SER A 71 3.26 13.36 7.58
N ASP A 72 4.46 12.99 7.16
CA ASP A 72 5.17 13.63 6.04
C ASP A 72 5.83 12.62 5.09
N LYS A 73 5.41 11.35 5.18
CA LYS A 73 6.08 10.22 4.54
C LYS A 73 5.26 9.62 3.42
N VAL A 74 5.98 9.25 2.36
CA VAL A 74 5.57 8.24 1.40
C VAL A 74 6.52 7.05 1.54
N THR A 75 5.97 5.86 1.77
CA THR A 75 6.74 4.62 1.85
C THR A 75 6.66 3.86 0.53
N ILE A 76 7.70 3.09 0.23
CA ILE A 76 7.88 2.39 -1.04
C ILE A 76 8.11 0.92 -0.73
N TYR A 77 7.41 0.06 -1.45
CA TYR A 77 7.48 -1.39 -1.32
C TYR A 77 7.75 -2.04 -2.67
N GLN A 78 8.41 -3.18 -2.66
CA GLN A 78 8.46 -4.12 -3.77
C GLN A 78 7.22 -5.00 -3.69
N VAL A 79 6.56 -5.20 -4.83
CA VAL A 79 5.42 -6.13 -4.97
C VAL A 79 5.54 -6.88 -6.28
N THR A 80 5.27 -8.18 -6.32
CA THR A 80 5.22 -8.91 -7.59
C THR A 80 4.03 -9.85 -7.61
N THR A 81 3.67 -10.39 -8.78
CA THR A 81 2.62 -11.42 -8.82
C THR A 81 3.04 -12.72 -8.15
N HIS A 82 4.33 -13.06 -8.15
CA HIS A 82 4.84 -14.30 -7.55
C HIS A 82 5.08 -14.15 -6.04
N ASP A 83 5.54 -12.98 -5.62
CA ASP A 83 5.70 -12.59 -4.23
C ASP A 83 4.82 -11.36 -3.96
N PRO A 84 3.53 -11.59 -3.63
CA PRO A 84 2.53 -10.53 -3.58
C PRO A 84 2.54 -9.75 -2.28
N ILE A 85 3.20 -10.22 -1.21
CA ILE A 85 3.24 -9.51 0.06
C ILE A 85 4.19 -8.30 -0.06
N PRO A 86 3.75 -7.07 0.25
CA PRO A 86 4.61 -5.89 0.10
C PRO A 86 5.88 -5.98 0.95
N ALA A 87 7.04 -5.88 0.30
CA ALA A 87 8.34 -5.85 0.98
C ALA A 87 8.88 -4.42 1.02
N PHE A 88 9.13 -3.87 2.21
CA PHE A 88 9.57 -2.48 2.38
C PHE A 88 10.92 -2.23 1.68
N LEU A 89 10.98 -1.19 0.84
CA LEU A 89 12.18 -0.75 0.14
C LEU A 89 12.76 0.55 0.69
N GLY A 90 11.93 1.41 1.28
CA GLY A 90 12.37 2.71 1.78
C GLY A 90 11.24 3.74 1.79
N GLU A 91 11.62 5.00 1.93
CA GLU A 91 10.69 6.10 2.12
C GLU A 91 11.20 7.40 1.51
N VAL A 92 10.29 8.36 1.35
CA VAL A 92 10.55 9.74 0.92
C VAL A 92 9.78 10.68 1.83
N THR A 93 10.41 11.80 2.21
CA THR A 93 9.74 12.89 2.92
C THR A 93 9.13 13.85 1.89
N VAL A 94 7.81 14.05 1.92
CA VAL A 94 7.05 14.75 0.86
C VAL A 94 6.27 15.97 1.35
N GLY A 95 6.48 16.37 2.61
CA GLY A 95 5.77 17.50 3.24
C GLY A 95 4.48 17.07 3.92
N PHE A 96 3.78 18.03 4.53
CA PHE A 96 2.72 17.80 5.49
C PHE A 96 1.49 17.10 4.91
N ASN A 97 1.04 16.05 5.60
CA ASN A 97 -0.22 15.32 5.39
C ASN A 97 -0.42 14.85 3.93
N PRO A 98 0.50 14.04 3.38
CA PRO A 98 0.35 13.52 2.03
C PRO A 98 -0.86 12.57 1.98
N PHE A 99 -1.62 12.65 0.89
CA PHE A 99 -2.95 12.02 0.83
C PHE A 99 -3.17 11.26 -0.47
N GLY A 100 -3.39 11.95 -1.59
CA GLY A 100 -3.58 11.33 -2.90
C GLY A 100 -2.25 10.96 -3.56
N LEU A 101 -2.24 9.86 -4.32
CA LEU A 101 -1.15 9.46 -5.20
C LEU A 101 -1.71 9.02 -6.55
N ALA A 102 -0.95 9.28 -7.60
CA ALA A 102 -1.18 8.72 -8.91
C ALA A 102 0.15 8.31 -9.53
N TYR A 103 0.10 7.32 -10.41
CA TYR A 103 1.22 6.91 -11.25
C TYR A 103 0.83 7.15 -12.70
N VAL A 104 1.74 7.78 -13.44
CA VAL A 104 1.64 7.97 -14.89
C VAL A 104 2.80 7.19 -15.51
N PRO A 105 2.54 6.21 -16.38
CA PRO A 105 3.57 5.44 -17.08
C PRO A 105 4.51 6.28 -17.96
#